data_AF-A0A4Q6BCX5-F1
#
_entry.id   AF-A0A4Q6BCX5-F1
#
_cell.length_a   1.000
_cell.length_b   1.000
_cell.length_c   1.000
_cell.angle_alpha   90.00
_cell.angle_beta   90.00
_cell.angle_gamma   90.00
#
_symmetry.space_group_name_H-M   'P 1'
#
loop_
_entity.id
_entity.type
_entity.pdbx_description
1 polymer ?
#
loop_
_entity_poly.entity_id
_entity_poly.type
_entity_poly.pdbx_seq_one_letter_code
_entity_poly.pdbx_strand_id
1 'polypeptide(L)'
;MKNKNFEHVQTDHGINGQYKTWFLDYASYVILERAVPAVEDGLKPVQRRILHAMKEMDDGRFNKVANVIGQTMQYHPHGDASIGDALVNMGQKDLLIDTQGNWGDVRTGDDAAAARYIEGRLSKFALEVVFNPKTTTWQLSYDGRKNEPVTLPVKFPLLLAQGAEGIAVGLSTKILPHNFIELCEASIKYLKGRKFDLYPDFHATGAMIDVTDYNNGQRGGRVKVRSHIEEFDKKTLLIKSVPYGVTTTGLMDSIVKANDAGKIKIKKVTDNTAAEVEIQVDLAPGISPDITIDAL
;
A
#
# COMPACT_ATOMS: atom_id res chain seq x y z
N MET A 1 26.51 -45.70 -8.92
CA MET A 1 26.87 -45.13 -10.24
C MET A 1 25.61 -44.79 -11.02
N LYS A 2 25.31 -43.49 -11.17
CA LYS A 2 24.93 -42.84 -12.43
C LYS A 2 24.84 -41.35 -12.15
N ASN A 3 25.90 -40.65 -12.52
CA ASN A 3 26.03 -39.20 -12.49
C ASN A 3 24.85 -38.57 -13.22
N LYS A 4 24.11 -37.68 -12.54
CA LYS A 4 23.33 -36.66 -13.23
C LYS A 4 24.34 -35.65 -13.76
N ASN A 5 24.47 -35.60 -15.08
CA ASN A 5 25.19 -34.55 -15.78
C ASN A 5 24.57 -33.21 -15.38
N PHE A 6 25.26 -32.44 -14.55
CA PHE A 6 25.09 -31.01 -14.54
C PHE A 6 25.61 -30.52 -15.89
N GLU A 7 24.70 -30.15 -16.79
CA GLU A 7 25.08 -29.40 -17.98
C GLU A 7 25.77 -28.12 -17.50
N HIS A 8 27.07 -28.04 -17.74
CA HIS A 8 27.79 -26.78 -17.69
C HIS A 8 27.13 -25.87 -18.72
N VAL A 9 26.29 -24.94 -18.26
CA VAL A 9 25.86 -23.81 -19.07
C VAL A 9 27.13 -23.10 -19.47
N GLN A 10 27.57 -23.27 -20.71
CA GLN A 10 28.62 -22.45 -21.30
C GLN A 10 28.13 -21.01 -21.19
N THR A 11 28.72 -20.24 -20.29
CA THR A 11 28.55 -18.80 -20.25
C THR A 11 29.18 -18.27 -21.53
N ASP A 12 28.33 -17.95 -22.52
CA ASP A 12 28.75 -17.18 -23.68
C ASP A 12 29.34 -15.85 -23.16
N HIS A 13 30.66 -15.73 -23.25
CA HIS A 13 31.39 -14.53 -22.82
C HIS A 13 31.24 -13.37 -23.81
N GLY A 14 30.54 -13.57 -24.93
CA GLY A 14 30.13 -12.50 -25.84
C GLY A 14 29.14 -11.54 -25.19
N ILE A 15 28.97 -10.36 -25.81
CA ILE A 15 28.09 -9.29 -25.32
C ILE A 15 26.65 -9.81 -25.09
N ASN A 16 26.16 -10.70 -25.95
CA ASN A 16 24.81 -11.27 -25.83
C ASN A 16 24.65 -12.15 -24.59
N GLY A 17 25.63 -13.02 -24.30
CA GLY A 17 25.60 -13.85 -23.10
C GLY A 17 25.79 -13.06 -21.81
N GLN A 18 26.63 -12.02 -21.83
CA GLN A 18 26.77 -11.07 -20.71
C GLN A 18 25.44 -10.33 -20.46
N TYR A 19 24.83 -9.78 -21.51
CA TYR A 19 23.55 -9.08 -21.40
C TYR A 19 22.45 -9.97 -20.84
N LYS A 20 22.34 -11.21 -21.32
CA LYS A 20 21.36 -12.19 -20.80
C LYS A 20 21.58 -12.43 -19.31
N THR A 21 22.82 -12.63 -18.89
CA THR A 21 23.16 -12.91 -17.49
C THR A 21 22.83 -11.71 -16.59
N TRP A 22 23.32 -10.53 -16.93
CA TRP A 22 23.08 -9.32 -16.14
C TRP A 22 21.60 -8.94 -16.08
N PHE A 23 20.87 -9.10 -17.18
CA PHE A 23 19.44 -8.85 -17.20
C PHE A 23 18.68 -9.83 -16.30
N LEU A 24 19.05 -11.12 -16.32
CA LEU A 24 18.43 -12.13 -15.46
C LEU A 24 18.72 -11.88 -13.97
N ASP A 25 19.96 -11.50 -13.63
CA ASP A 25 20.34 -11.17 -12.25
C ASP A 25 19.57 -9.95 -11.75
N TYR A 26 19.52 -8.89 -12.57
CA TYR A 26 18.75 -7.69 -12.26
C TYR A 26 17.24 -7.99 -12.12
N ALA A 27 16.67 -8.74 -13.07
CA ALA A 27 15.25 -9.09 -13.04
C ALA A 27 14.90 -9.91 -11.80
N SER A 28 15.72 -10.91 -11.48
CA SER A 28 15.54 -11.76 -10.29
C SER A 28 15.62 -10.94 -9.01
N TYR A 29 16.62 -10.06 -8.90
CA TYR A 29 16.76 -9.16 -7.76
C TYR A 29 15.56 -8.20 -7.62
N VAL A 30 15.09 -7.58 -8.70
CA VAL A 30 13.93 -6.68 -8.64
C VAL A 30 12.66 -7.41 -8.22
N ILE A 31 12.45 -8.65 -8.70
CA ILE A 31 11.27 -9.45 -8.38
C ILE A 31 11.31 -9.89 -6.90
N LEU A 32 12.40 -10.54 -6.47
CA LEU A 32 12.50 -11.20 -5.17
C LEU A 32 12.84 -10.22 -4.04
N GLU A 33 13.71 -9.25 -4.31
CA GLU A 33 14.32 -8.41 -3.27
C GLU A 33 13.78 -6.96 -3.27
N ARG A 34 12.71 -6.66 -4.03
CA ARG A 34 12.19 -5.29 -4.09
C ARG A 34 10.69 -5.16 -4.29
N ALA A 35 10.18 -5.64 -5.42
CA ALA A 35 8.89 -5.22 -5.93
C ALA A 35 7.71 -6.01 -5.38
N VAL A 36 7.90 -7.29 -5.05
CA VAL A 36 6.81 -8.20 -4.68
C VAL A 36 6.84 -8.47 -3.17
N PRO A 37 5.70 -8.39 -2.46
CA PRO A 37 5.63 -8.77 -1.06
C PRO A 37 5.78 -10.29 -0.88
N ALA A 38 6.37 -10.71 0.24
CA ALA A 38 6.33 -12.12 0.62
C ALA A 38 4.92 -12.49 1.09
N VAL A 39 4.46 -13.71 0.80
CA VAL A 39 3.09 -14.13 1.17
C VAL A 39 2.95 -14.37 2.68
N GLU A 40 4.06 -14.72 3.33
CA GLU A 40 4.14 -15.10 4.73
C GLU A 40 3.90 -13.93 5.67
N ASP A 41 4.39 -12.74 5.32
CA ASP A 41 4.26 -11.53 6.14
C ASP A 41 3.58 -10.37 5.43
N GLY A 42 3.40 -10.44 4.11
CA GLY A 42 2.80 -9.39 3.31
C GLY A 42 3.70 -8.17 3.05
N LEU A 43 5.00 -8.27 3.34
CA LEU A 43 5.92 -7.14 3.30
C LEU A 43 6.92 -7.26 2.15
N LYS A 44 7.26 -6.10 1.57
CA LYS A 44 8.47 -5.96 0.75
C LYS A 44 9.71 -5.91 1.65
N PRO A 45 10.91 -6.21 1.11
CA PRO A 45 12.14 -6.21 1.92
C PRO A 45 12.43 -4.90 2.65
N VAL A 46 12.19 -3.74 2.02
CA VAL A 46 12.37 -2.44 2.70
C VAL A 46 11.44 -2.29 3.90
N GLN A 47 10.17 -2.68 3.77
CA GLN A 47 9.16 -2.57 4.84
C GLN A 47 9.50 -3.50 6.01
N ARG A 48 9.95 -4.72 5.71
CA ARG A 48 10.41 -5.70 6.70
C ARG A 48 11.62 -5.18 7.49
N ARG A 49 12.60 -4.61 6.79
CA ARG A 49 13.82 -4.04 7.40
C ARG A 49 13.51 -2.81 8.24
N ILE A 50 12.56 -1.97 7.82
CA ILE A 50 12.05 -0.85 8.64
C ILE A 50 11.48 -1.37 9.96
N LEU A 51 10.56 -2.35 9.92
CA LEU A 51 9.96 -2.91 11.13
C LEU A 51 11.01 -3.58 12.03
N HIS A 52 11.98 -4.27 11.45
CA HIS A 52 13.08 -4.85 12.21
C HIS A 52 13.93 -3.77 12.89
N ALA A 53 14.33 -2.73 12.17
CA ALA A 53 15.09 -1.61 12.72
C ALA A 53 14.32 -0.89 13.85
N MET A 54 13.02 -0.65 13.65
CA MET A 54 12.15 -0.10 14.69
C MET A 54 12.08 -1.01 15.91
N LYS A 55 12.07 -2.33 15.73
CA LYS A 55 12.04 -3.29 16.83
C LYS A 55 13.33 -3.33 17.63
N GLU A 56 14.49 -3.18 16.97
CA GLU A 56 15.78 -3.09 17.65
C GLU A 56 15.93 -1.79 18.45
N MET A 57 15.25 -0.72 18.03
CA MET A 57 15.22 0.58 18.70
C MET A 57 14.10 0.73 19.74
N ASP A 58 13.23 -0.26 19.87
CA ASP A 58 11.99 -0.17 20.63
C ASP A 58 12.23 -0.06 22.14
N ASP A 59 11.95 1.12 22.70
CA ASP A 59 11.94 1.42 24.14
C ASP A 59 10.56 1.93 24.60
N GLY A 60 9.54 1.81 23.75
CA GLY A 60 8.18 2.31 23.96
C GLY A 60 7.97 3.81 23.66
N ARG A 61 9.03 4.56 23.34
CA ARG A 61 8.95 5.99 23.01
C ARG A 61 8.93 6.21 21.50
N PHE A 62 8.49 7.41 21.13
CA PHE A 62 8.55 7.88 19.76
C PHE A 62 10.00 8.13 19.34
N ASN A 63 10.37 7.62 18.16
CA ASN A 63 11.69 7.81 17.58
C ASN A 63 11.57 8.75 16.38
N LYS A 64 12.55 9.67 16.21
CA LYS A 64 12.66 10.47 15.00
C LYS A 64 12.73 9.55 13.78
N VAL A 65 11.92 9.84 12.76
CA VAL A 65 11.91 9.05 11.52
C VAL A 65 13.30 9.04 10.87
N ALA A 66 14.04 10.15 10.95
CA ALA A 66 15.43 10.21 10.50
C ALA A 66 16.35 9.15 11.17
N ASN A 67 16.14 8.86 12.46
CA ASN A 67 16.90 7.83 13.17
C ASN A 67 16.50 6.43 12.71
N VAL A 68 15.20 6.20 12.51
CA VAL A 68 14.69 4.91 11.99
C VAL A 68 15.23 4.64 10.59
N ILE A 69 15.28 5.65 9.72
CA ILE A 69 15.89 5.55 8.39
C ILE A 69 17.38 5.17 8.51
N GLY A 70 18.14 5.91 9.32
CA GLY A 70 19.57 5.63 9.52
C GLY A 70 19.84 4.23 10.09
N GLN A 71 19.01 3.74 11.00
CA GLN A 71 19.10 2.37 11.52
C GLN A 71 18.75 1.34 10.45
N THR A 72 17.72 1.60 9.63
CA THR A 72 17.29 0.71 8.55
C THR A 72 18.38 0.54 7.49
N MET A 73 19.20 1.57 7.25
CA MET A 73 20.31 1.50 6.28
C MET A 73 21.38 0.45 6.65
N GLN A 74 21.45 0.00 7.91
CA GLN A 74 22.31 -1.14 8.30
C GLN A 74 21.86 -2.47 7.68
N TYR A 75 20.61 -2.54 7.24
CA TYR A 75 19.99 -3.71 6.61
C TYR A 75 19.65 -3.47 5.14
N HIS A 76 19.37 -2.22 4.76
CA HIS A 76 18.90 -1.84 3.43
C HIS A 76 19.89 -0.87 2.75
N PRO A 77 20.80 -1.37 1.88
CA PRO A 77 21.85 -0.57 1.26
C PRO A 77 21.32 0.26 0.07
N HIS A 78 20.26 1.04 0.29
CA HIS A 78 19.62 1.91 -0.70
C HIS A 78 19.42 3.31 -0.13
N GLY A 79 18.97 4.23 -0.99
CA GLY A 79 18.77 5.64 -0.62
C GLY A 79 17.81 5.82 0.55
N ASP A 80 18.14 6.79 1.40
CA ASP A 80 17.34 7.23 2.54
C ASP A 80 15.93 7.65 2.12
N ALA A 81 15.79 8.31 0.96
CA ALA A 81 14.50 8.70 0.40
C ALA A 81 13.55 7.51 0.23
N SER A 82 14.00 6.40 -0.38
CA SER A 82 13.14 5.22 -0.59
C SER A 82 12.72 4.54 0.71
N ILE A 83 13.59 4.58 1.74
CA ILE A 83 13.26 4.07 3.07
C ILE A 83 12.25 5.00 3.75
N GLY A 84 12.46 6.32 3.67
CA GLY A 84 11.56 7.34 4.20
C GLY A 84 10.15 7.24 3.60
N ASP A 85 10.05 7.16 2.27
CA ASP A 85 8.77 7.04 1.57
C ASP A 85 8.03 5.75 1.96
N ALA A 86 8.76 4.63 2.07
CA ALA A 86 8.19 3.36 2.51
C ALA A 86 7.69 3.44 3.96
N LEU A 87 8.46 4.06 4.86
CA LEU A 87 8.09 4.26 6.26
C LEU A 87 6.85 5.15 6.39
N VAL A 88 6.81 6.29 5.68
CA VAL A 88 5.65 7.19 5.64
C VAL A 88 4.40 6.44 5.17
N ASN A 89 4.51 5.70 4.06
CA ASN A 89 3.40 4.88 3.54
C ASN A 89 2.91 3.85 4.56
N MET A 90 3.81 3.23 5.33
CA MET A 90 3.43 2.29 6.40
C MET A 90 2.75 2.98 7.58
N GLY A 91 3.21 4.18 7.95
CA GLY A 91 2.61 4.99 9.00
C GLY A 91 1.20 5.46 8.66
N GLN A 92 0.96 5.89 7.43
CA GLN A 92 -0.34 6.33 6.93
C GLN A 92 -1.41 5.21 6.91
N LYS A 93 -1.02 3.93 7.08
CA LYS A 93 -1.96 2.81 7.21
C LYS A 93 -2.53 2.65 8.62
N ASP A 94 -2.03 3.41 9.60
CA ASP A 94 -2.52 3.47 10.98
C ASP A 94 -2.79 2.09 11.62
N LEU A 95 -1.85 1.16 11.45
CA LEU A 95 -1.96 -0.21 11.98
C LEU A 95 -0.70 -0.66 12.70
N LEU A 96 0.45 -0.53 12.03
CA LEU A 96 1.71 -1.06 12.55
C LEU A 96 2.57 -0.02 13.27
N ILE A 97 2.34 1.26 12.98
CA ILE A 97 3.19 2.36 13.40
C ILE A 97 2.29 3.44 13.98
N ASP A 98 2.50 3.78 15.24
CA ASP A 98 1.93 5.00 15.82
C ASP A 98 2.74 6.18 15.29
N THR A 99 2.06 7.23 14.82
CA THR A 99 2.68 8.39 14.17
C THR A 99 2.50 9.68 14.99
N GLN A 100 3.54 10.52 15.03
CA GLN A 100 3.49 11.87 15.59
C GLN A 100 4.09 12.89 14.61
N GLY A 101 3.42 14.05 14.48
CA GLY A 101 3.74 15.09 13.50
C GLY A 101 2.92 14.98 12.22
N ASN A 102 3.28 15.72 11.17
CA ASN A 102 2.58 15.69 9.88
C ASN A 102 3.14 14.59 8.97
N TRP A 103 2.43 13.47 8.86
CA TRP A 103 2.79 12.32 8.02
C TRP A 103 2.17 12.38 6.61
N GLY A 104 1.59 13.52 6.21
CA GLY A 104 0.89 13.68 4.94
C GLY A 104 -0.50 13.01 4.96
N ASP A 105 -1.22 13.11 3.84
CA ASP A 105 -2.53 12.49 3.69
C ASP A 105 -2.69 11.94 2.27
N VAL A 106 -2.91 10.62 2.18
CA VAL A 106 -3.10 9.90 0.91
C VAL A 106 -4.36 10.34 0.16
N ARG A 107 -5.34 10.92 0.87
CA ARG A 107 -6.61 11.39 0.30
C ARG A 107 -6.44 12.74 -0.35
N THR A 108 -5.63 13.64 0.19
CA THR A 108 -5.37 14.96 -0.41
C THR A 108 -4.19 14.92 -1.38
N GLY A 109 -3.25 14.00 -1.17
CA GLY A 109 -1.97 13.97 -1.85
C GLY A 109 -0.90 14.84 -1.19
N ASP A 110 -1.14 15.31 0.04
CA ASP A 110 -0.18 16.11 0.78
C ASP A 110 1.02 15.24 1.22
N ASP A 111 2.22 15.74 0.94
CA ASP A 111 3.46 15.11 1.36
C ASP A 111 3.64 15.16 2.88
N ALA A 112 4.33 14.14 3.40
CA ALA A 112 4.79 14.17 4.79
C ALA A 112 5.83 15.26 5.01
N ALA A 113 5.87 15.80 6.23
CA ALA A 113 6.97 16.66 6.63
C ALA A 113 8.29 15.87 6.64
N ALA A 114 9.40 16.58 6.42
CA ALA A 114 10.73 15.96 6.38
C ALA A 114 10.99 15.10 7.63
N ALA A 115 11.71 13.98 7.47
CA ALA A 115 11.94 12.94 8.49
C ALA A 115 12.50 13.44 9.85
N ARG A 116 13.07 14.65 9.90
CA ARG A 116 13.53 15.29 11.14
C ARG A 116 12.40 15.88 12.01
N TYR A 117 11.24 16.13 11.42
CA TYR A 117 10.08 16.75 12.08
C TYR A 117 9.00 15.76 12.50
N ILE A 118 9.02 14.56 11.95
CA ILE A 118 8.08 13.49 12.29
C ILE A 118 8.72 12.40 13.13
N GLU A 119 7.90 11.73 13.93
CA GLU A 119 8.30 10.65 14.81
C GLU A 119 7.34 9.47 14.67
N GLY A 120 7.85 8.26 14.88
CA GLY A 120 7.07 7.04 14.86
C GLY A 120 7.57 6.01 15.87
N ARG A 121 6.69 5.10 16.25
CA ARG A 121 7.04 3.89 17.04
C ARG A 121 6.17 2.72 16.61
N LEU A 122 6.57 1.51 16.96
CA LEU A 122 5.72 0.34 16.73
C LEU A 122 4.45 0.45 17.57
N SER A 123 3.30 0.18 16.95
CA SER A 123 2.04 0.10 17.68
C SER A 123 2.03 -1.12 18.61
N LYS A 124 1.17 -1.12 19.63
CA LYS A 124 0.97 -2.30 20.49
C LYS A 124 0.58 -3.54 19.67
N PHE A 125 -0.26 -3.33 18.66
CA PHE A 125 -0.63 -4.38 17.72
C PHE A 125 0.59 -4.95 16.99
N ALA A 126 1.46 -4.11 16.43
CA ALA A 126 2.66 -4.58 15.74
C ALA A 126 3.57 -5.41 16.65
N LEU A 127 3.80 -4.93 17.88
CA LEU A 127 4.66 -5.61 18.85
C LEU A 127 4.18 -7.05 19.14
N GLU A 128 2.87 -7.25 19.27
CA GLU A 128 2.30 -8.56 19.55
C GLU A 128 2.16 -9.44 18.31
N VAL A 129 1.84 -8.85 17.16
CA VAL A 129 1.41 -9.59 15.96
C VAL A 129 2.55 -9.89 15.00
N VAL A 130 3.50 -8.96 14.84
CA VAL A 130 4.53 -9.05 13.80
C VAL A 130 5.75 -9.86 14.25
N PHE A 131 6.09 -9.81 15.53
CA PHE A 131 7.38 -10.30 16.01
C PHE A 131 7.26 -11.56 16.87
N ASN A 132 8.19 -12.50 16.64
CA ASN A 132 8.44 -13.64 17.52
C ASN A 132 9.86 -14.20 17.31
N PRO A 133 10.86 -13.80 18.12
CA PRO A 133 12.25 -14.19 17.91
C PRO A 133 12.49 -15.71 17.89
N LYS A 134 11.64 -16.49 18.57
CA LYS A 134 11.78 -17.94 18.66
C LYS A 134 11.40 -18.66 17.36
N THR A 135 10.53 -18.07 16.55
CA THR A 135 10.05 -18.66 15.29
C THR A 135 10.59 -17.93 14.06
N THR A 136 11.22 -16.77 14.24
CA THR A 136 11.87 -16.03 13.15
C THR A 136 13.06 -16.81 12.60
N THR A 137 13.08 -17.02 11.28
CA THR A 137 14.27 -17.45 10.56
C THR A 137 15.15 -16.24 10.28
N TRP A 138 16.41 -16.33 10.68
CA TRP A 138 17.38 -15.25 10.57
C TRP A 138 18.36 -15.51 9.43
N GLN A 139 18.79 -14.44 8.80
CA GLN A 139 19.91 -14.41 7.85
C GLN A 139 20.86 -13.28 8.21
N LEU A 140 22.07 -13.31 7.65
CA LEU A 140 23.01 -12.20 7.79
C LEU A 140 22.58 -11.01 6.91
N SER A 141 22.85 -9.79 7.38
CA SER A 141 22.73 -8.56 6.60
C SER A 141 23.66 -8.58 5.38
N TYR A 142 23.42 -7.67 4.44
CA TYR A 142 24.19 -7.57 3.19
C TYR A 142 25.71 -7.43 3.40
N ASP A 143 26.15 -6.88 4.54
CA ASP A 143 27.55 -6.69 4.91
C ASP A 143 28.07 -7.75 5.92
N GLY A 144 27.22 -8.71 6.29
CA GLY A 144 27.54 -9.79 7.22
C GLY A 144 27.68 -9.38 8.69
N ARG A 145 27.33 -8.14 9.07
CA ARG A 145 27.58 -7.62 10.43
C ARG A 145 26.41 -7.78 11.39
N LYS A 146 25.18 -7.90 10.88
CA LYS A 146 23.95 -7.99 11.66
C LYS A 146 23.13 -9.20 11.21
N ASN A 147 22.19 -9.61 12.05
CA ASN A 147 21.15 -10.55 11.65
C ASN A 147 19.90 -9.77 11.25
N GLU A 148 19.20 -10.23 10.21
CA GLU A 148 17.89 -9.73 9.81
C GLU A 148 16.92 -10.89 9.60
N PRO A 149 15.60 -10.68 9.77
CA PRO A 149 14.61 -11.70 9.48
C PRO A 149 14.50 -11.95 7.97
N VAL A 150 14.46 -13.22 7.55
CA VAL A 150 14.08 -13.58 6.17
C VAL A 150 12.63 -13.15 5.89
N THR A 151 11.72 -13.55 6.78
CA THR A 151 10.34 -13.07 6.90
C THR A 151 10.00 -12.81 8.37
N LEU A 152 8.99 -11.99 8.62
CA LEU A 152 8.45 -11.79 9.96
C LEU A 152 7.34 -12.83 10.25
N PRO A 153 7.28 -13.41 11.45
CA PRO A 153 6.27 -14.40 11.80
C PRO A 153 4.92 -13.74 12.15
N VAL A 154 4.31 -13.09 11.16
CA VAL A 154 3.09 -12.28 11.33
C VAL A 154 1.89 -13.18 11.64
N LYS A 155 1.19 -12.90 12.74
CA LYS A 155 0.07 -13.70 13.26
C LYS A 155 -1.31 -13.28 12.70
N PHE A 156 -1.32 -12.39 11.73
CA PHE A 156 -2.50 -11.74 11.16
C PHE A 156 -2.31 -11.63 9.64
N PRO A 157 -3.37 -11.77 8.81
CA PRO A 157 -3.28 -11.65 7.34
C PRO A 157 -2.99 -10.22 6.87
N LEU A 158 -1.77 -9.76 7.14
CA LEU A 158 -1.34 -8.37 6.93
C LEU A 158 -1.33 -7.98 5.45
N LEU A 159 -0.95 -8.91 4.56
CA LEU A 159 -0.96 -8.70 3.11
C LEU A 159 -2.34 -8.25 2.60
N LEU A 160 -3.40 -8.93 3.05
CA LEU A 160 -4.77 -8.61 2.66
C LEU A 160 -5.27 -7.35 3.36
N ALA A 161 -4.90 -7.14 4.62
CA ALA A 161 -5.33 -5.97 5.38
C ALA A 161 -4.78 -4.67 4.79
N GLN A 162 -3.50 -4.63 4.45
CA GLN A 162 -2.86 -3.40 3.93
C GLN A 162 -2.94 -3.27 2.41
N GLY A 163 -3.16 -4.40 1.72
CA GLY A 163 -2.94 -4.51 0.29
C GLY A 163 -1.45 -4.43 -0.07
N ALA A 164 -1.16 -4.57 -1.35
CA ALA A 164 0.18 -4.39 -1.87
C ALA A 164 0.14 -4.01 -3.34
N GLU A 165 1.04 -3.14 -3.77
CA GLU A 165 1.23 -2.81 -5.18
C GLU A 165 2.72 -2.87 -5.51
N GLY A 166 3.06 -3.45 -6.66
CA GLY A 166 4.44 -3.60 -7.07
C GLY A 166 4.58 -3.83 -8.56
N ILE A 167 5.51 -3.12 -9.18
CA ILE A 167 5.88 -3.31 -10.59
C ILE A 167 7.29 -3.87 -10.57
N ALA A 168 7.45 -5.08 -11.11
CA ALA A 168 8.74 -5.75 -11.24
C ALA A 168 9.13 -5.86 -12.72
N VAL A 169 10.16 -6.66 -13.02
CA VAL A 169 10.55 -6.92 -14.41
C VAL A 169 9.63 -7.99 -15.01
N GLY A 170 8.80 -7.59 -15.97
CA GLY A 170 7.90 -8.49 -16.71
C GLY A 170 6.62 -8.90 -15.99
N LEU A 171 6.38 -8.41 -14.76
CA LEU A 171 5.17 -8.67 -13.99
C LEU A 171 4.80 -7.47 -13.10
N SER A 172 3.54 -7.44 -12.69
CA SER A 172 3.05 -6.52 -11.66
C SER A 172 2.13 -7.27 -10.70
N THR A 173 2.02 -6.75 -9.48
CA THR A 173 1.11 -7.22 -8.45
C THR A 173 0.28 -6.06 -7.93
N LYS A 174 -1.02 -6.30 -7.74
CA LYS A 174 -1.95 -5.39 -7.09
C LYS A 174 -2.93 -6.19 -6.25
N ILE A 175 -2.81 -6.05 -4.94
CA ILE A 175 -3.65 -6.65 -3.92
C ILE A 175 -4.35 -5.50 -3.22
N LEU A 176 -5.68 -5.55 -3.20
CA LEU A 176 -6.51 -4.52 -2.59
C LEU A 176 -6.65 -4.77 -1.08
N PRO A 177 -6.74 -3.71 -0.25
CA PRO A 177 -6.94 -3.84 1.19
C PRO A 177 -8.31 -4.47 1.51
N HIS A 178 -8.42 -5.06 2.70
CA HIS A 178 -9.61 -5.72 3.21
C HIS A 178 -9.88 -5.27 4.64
N ASN A 179 -11.12 -5.41 5.07
CA ASN A 179 -11.53 -5.02 6.41
C ASN A 179 -10.89 -5.92 7.47
N PHE A 180 -10.39 -5.31 8.56
CA PHE A 180 -9.75 -6.03 9.66
C PHE A 180 -10.66 -7.08 10.31
N ILE A 181 -11.92 -6.73 10.56
CA ILE A 181 -12.89 -7.59 11.24
C ILE A 181 -13.27 -8.75 10.33
N GLU A 182 -13.57 -8.46 9.06
CA GLU A 182 -13.91 -9.49 8.07
C GLU A 182 -12.78 -10.49 7.86
N LEU A 183 -11.52 -10.04 7.86
CA LEU A 183 -10.37 -10.92 7.79
C LEU A 183 -10.29 -11.89 8.97
N CYS A 184 -10.57 -11.41 10.18
CA CYS A 184 -10.61 -12.25 11.38
C CYS A 184 -11.74 -13.29 11.28
N GLU A 185 -12.94 -12.86 10.90
CA GLU A 185 -14.09 -13.74 10.74
C GLU A 185 -13.88 -14.79 9.64
N ALA A 186 -13.35 -14.38 8.48
CA ALA A 186 -13.00 -15.24 7.36
C ALA A 186 -11.95 -16.28 7.77
N SER A 187 -10.92 -15.86 8.51
CA SER A 187 -9.89 -16.77 9.03
C SER A 187 -10.49 -17.84 9.95
N ILE A 188 -11.40 -17.45 10.85
CA ILE A 188 -12.11 -18.39 11.74
C ILE A 188 -13.00 -19.33 10.94
N LYS A 189 -13.74 -18.83 9.95
CA LYS A 189 -14.61 -19.66 9.07
C LYS A 189 -13.77 -20.66 8.29
N TYR A 190 -12.65 -20.24 7.70
CA TYR A 190 -11.71 -21.09 6.98
C TYR A 190 -11.18 -22.24 7.85
N LEU A 191 -10.69 -21.93 9.06
CA LEU A 191 -10.18 -22.95 9.99
C LEU A 191 -11.25 -23.95 10.44
N LYS A 192 -12.53 -23.55 10.43
CA LYS A 192 -13.68 -24.41 10.73
C LYS A 192 -14.24 -25.13 9.50
N GLY A 193 -13.61 -25.00 8.32
CA GLY A 193 -14.09 -25.58 7.07
C GLY A 193 -15.42 -25.00 6.58
N ARG A 194 -15.76 -23.78 6.99
CA ARG A 194 -17.00 -23.08 6.60
C ARG A 194 -16.73 -22.17 5.41
N LYS A 195 -17.73 -22.04 4.54
CA LYS A 195 -17.71 -21.06 3.45
C LYS A 195 -17.74 -19.63 4.02
N PHE A 196 -17.06 -18.72 3.34
CA PHE A 196 -17.06 -17.30 3.62
C PHE A 196 -16.88 -16.54 2.31
N ASP A 197 -17.42 -15.34 2.27
CA ASP A 197 -17.15 -14.37 1.22
C ASP A 197 -16.25 -13.30 1.83
N LEU A 198 -15.25 -12.85 1.08
CA LEU A 198 -14.29 -11.85 1.49
C LEU A 198 -14.00 -10.97 0.29
N TYR A 199 -14.19 -9.66 0.46
CA TYR A 199 -14.06 -8.68 -0.60
C TYR A 199 -13.18 -7.52 -0.16
N PRO A 200 -12.54 -6.80 -1.10
CA PRO A 200 -11.77 -5.63 -0.75
C PRO A 200 -12.62 -4.55 -0.08
N ASP A 201 -12.02 -3.83 0.85
CA ASP A 201 -12.62 -2.73 1.59
C ASP A 201 -11.65 -1.54 1.63
N PHE A 202 -12.17 -0.33 1.41
CA PHE A 202 -11.40 0.91 1.31
C PHE A 202 -11.70 1.87 2.46
N HIS A 203 -11.73 1.33 3.69
CA HIS A 203 -12.03 2.08 4.90
C HIS A 203 -11.25 3.39 5.05
N ALA A 204 -9.98 3.41 4.64
CA ALA A 204 -9.14 4.62 4.73
C ALA A 204 -9.67 5.81 3.91
N THR A 205 -10.37 5.55 2.80
CA THR A 205 -10.95 6.63 1.97
C THR A 205 -12.46 6.74 2.10
N GLY A 206 -13.14 5.74 2.69
CA GLY A 206 -14.59 5.68 2.79
C GLY A 206 -15.29 5.37 1.46
N ALA A 207 -14.54 4.93 0.44
CA ALA A 207 -15.09 4.68 -0.88
C ALA A 207 -15.92 3.39 -0.94
N MET A 208 -16.99 3.42 -1.73
CA MET A 208 -17.84 2.27 -2.01
C MET A 208 -17.21 1.38 -3.10
N ILE A 209 -17.51 0.09 -3.07
CA ILE A 209 -16.99 -0.89 -4.03
C ILE A 209 -18.13 -1.68 -4.68
N ASP A 210 -18.02 -1.86 -5.99
CA ASP A 210 -18.81 -2.82 -6.77
C ASP A 210 -17.88 -3.98 -7.19
N VAL A 211 -18.23 -5.18 -6.71
CA VAL A 211 -17.47 -6.42 -6.84
C VAL A 211 -18.06 -7.39 -7.87
N THR A 212 -19.05 -6.95 -8.65
CA THR A 212 -19.74 -7.81 -9.64
C THR A 212 -18.76 -8.51 -10.59
N ASP A 213 -17.72 -7.80 -11.02
CA ASP A 213 -16.68 -8.31 -11.93
C ASP A 213 -15.39 -8.74 -11.20
N TYR A 214 -15.39 -8.85 -9.86
CA TYR A 214 -14.16 -9.06 -9.08
C TYR A 214 -13.49 -10.41 -9.38
N ASN A 215 -14.28 -11.42 -9.75
CA ASN A 215 -13.82 -12.77 -10.09
C ASN A 215 -12.83 -13.34 -9.05
N ASN A 216 -13.10 -13.12 -7.76
CA ASN A 216 -12.23 -13.54 -6.64
C ASN A 216 -10.75 -13.11 -6.79
N GLY A 217 -10.49 -11.97 -7.43
CA GLY A 217 -9.14 -11.46 -7.67
C GLY A 217 -8.33 -12.23 -8.72
N GLN A 218 -8.95 -13.15 -9.47
CA GLN A 218 -8.29 -13.85 -10.57
C GLN A 218 -7.97 -12.90 -11.73
N ARG A 219 -7.05 -13.33 -12.60
CA ARG A 219 -6.67 -12.56 -13.79
C ARG A 219 -7.90 -12.20 -14.62
N GLY A 220 -8.06 -10.90 -14.90
CA GLY A 220 -9.21 -10.35 -15.63
C GLY A 220 -10.32 -9.82 -14.71
N GLY A 221 -10.27 -10.10 -13.41
CA GLY A 221 -11.17 -9.52 -12.42
C GLY A 221 -10.97 -8.00 -12.27
N ARG A 222 -12.05 -7.28 -12.00
CA ARG A 222 -12.08 -5.83 -11.84
C ARG A 222 -13.04 -5.44 -10.72
N VAL A 223 -12.73 -4.35 -10.03
CA VAL A 223 -13.67 -3.70 -9.10
C VAL A 223 -13.90 -2.28 -9.57
N LYS A 224 -15.10 -1.75 -9.34
CA LYS A 224 -15.36 -0.31 -9.50
C LYS A 224 -15.38 0.30 -8.12
N VAL A 225 -14.61 1.36 -7.94
CA VAL A 225 -14.54 2.11 -6.68
C VAL A 225 -15.21 3.45 -6.91
N ARG A 226 -16.21 3.78 -6.08
CA ARG A 226 -17.03 4.98 -6.21
C ARG A 226 -16.94 5.83 -4.97
N SER A 227 -16.94 7.14 -5.17
CA SER A 227 -17.14 8.09 -4.09
C SER A 227 -18.58 8.03 -3.56
N HIS A 228 -18.73 8.24 -2.27
CA HIS A 228 -19.98 8.65 -1.64
C HIS A 228 -20.29 10.12 -1.99
N ILE A 229 -21.45 10.34 -2.58
CA ILE A 229 -21.94 11.65 -3.00
C ILE A 229 -23.31 11.86 -2.36
N GLU A 230 -23.47 12.99 -1.68
CA GLU A 230 -24.72 13.38 -1.02
C GLU A 230 -25.29 14.64 -1.69
N GLU A 231 -26.61 14.69 -1.87
CA GLU A 231 -27.30 15.93 -2.22
C GLU A 231 -27.46 16.79 -0.96
N PHE A 232 -26.79 17.94 -0.92
CA PHE A 232 -26.96 18.90 0.17
C PHE A 232 -28.17 19.80 -0.07
N ASP A 233 -28.28 20.32 -1.30
CA ASP A 233 -29.46 21.02 -1.78
C ASP A 233 -29.60 20.87 -3.30
N LYS A 234 -30.67 21.45 -3.87
CA LYS A 234 -30.98 21.35 -5.31
C LYS A 234 -29.89 21.90 -6.25
N LYS A 235 -28.87 22.55 -5.73
CA LYS A 235 -27.78 23.19 -6.49
C LYS A 235 -26.40 22.73 -6.04
N THR A 236 -26.30 21.88 -5.02
CA THR A 236 -25.03 21.60 -4.35
C THR A 236 -24.92 20.12 -4.01
N LEU A 237 -23.85 19.50 -4.49
CA LEU A 237 -23.47 18.12 -4.14
C LEU A 237 -22.25 18.15 -3.22
N LEU A 238 -22.21 17.22 -2.27
CA LEU A 238 -21.07 17.00 -1.39
C LEU A 238 -20.48 15.61 -1.65
N ILE A 239 -19.22 15.58 -2.05
CA ILE A 239 -18.47 14.33 -2.18
C ILE A 239 -17.73 14.08 -0.86
N LYS A 240 -18.08 13.00 -0.17
CA LYS A 240 -17.62 12.67 1.19
C LYS A 240 -16.44 11.68 1.24
N SER A 241 -15.99 11.21 0.09
CA SER A 241 -14.90 10.22 -0.03
C SER A 241 -14.23 10.30 -1.39
N VAL A 242 -12.99 9.85 -1.47
CA VAL A 242 -12.26 9.71 -2.73
C VAL A 242 -12.05 8.24 -3.09
N PRO A 243 -12.07 7.85 -4.38
CA PRO A 243 -11.76 6.48 -4.76
C PRO A 243 -10.34 6.06 -4.35
N TYR A 244 -10.13 4.76 -4.14
CA TYR A 244 -8.81 4.25 -3.74
C TYR A 244 -7.71 4.59 -4.75
N GLY A 245 -6.67 5.27 -4.28
CA GLY A 245 -5.55 5.73 -5.10
C GLY A 245 -5.81 7.03 -5.88
N VAL A 246 -6.91 7.73 -5.58
CA VAL A 246 -7.24 9.04 -6.14
C VAL A 246 -7.19 10.08 -5.03
N THR A 247 -6.66 11.26 -5.34
CA THR A 247 -6.59 12.38 -4.40
C THR A 247 -7.76 13.36 -4.58
N THR A 248 -8.05 14.21 -3.60
CA THR A 248 -9.08 15.27 -3.72
C THR A 248 -8.77 16.19 -4.89
N THR A 249 -7.52 16.64 -5.01
CA THR A 249 -7.06 17.45 -6.15
C THR A 249 -7.25 16.72 -7.48
N GLY A 250 -6.86 15.44 -7.56
CA GLY A 250 -7.02 14.65 -8.78
C GLY A 250 -8.49 14.43 -9.17
N LEU A 251 -9.36 14.25 -8.18
CA LEU A 251 -10.80 14.14 -8.40
C LEU A 251 -11.39 15.48 -8.89
N MET A 252 -11.03 16.59 -8.27
CA MET A 252 -11.46 17.92 -8.70
C MET A 252 -11.03 18.23 -10.14
N ASP A 253 -9.78 17.93 -10.49
CA ASP A 253 -9.27 18.10 -11.86
C ASP A 253 -10.06 17.26 -12.87
N SER A 254 -10.43 16.03 -12.49
CA SER A 254 -11.27 15.16 -13.31
C SER A 254 -12.66 15.75 -13.54
N ILE A 255 -13.27 16.31 -12.49
CA ILE A 255 -14.57 16.96 -12.54
C ILE A 255 -14.51 18.21 -13.45
N VAL A 256 -13.48 19.05 -13.31
CA VAL A 256 -13.30 20.24 -14.16
C VAL A 256 -13.12 19.83 -15.63
N LYS A 257 -12.30 18.81 -15.92
CA LYS A 257 -12.12 18.29 -17.29
C LYS A 257 -13.44 17.75 -17.88
N ALA A 258 -14.27 17.09 -17.06
CA ALA A 258 -15.57 16.60 -17.51
C ALA A 258 -16.55 17.76 -17.82
N ASN A 259 -16.46 18.86 -17.07
CA ASN A 259 -17.21 20.07 -17.33
C ASN A 259 -16.76 20.75 -18.64
N ASP A 260 -15.46 20.89 -18.85
CA ASP A 260 -14.90 21.52 -20.06
C ASP A 260 -15.21 20.70 -21.32
N ALA A 261 -15.27 19.37 -21.20
CA ALA A 261 -15.72 18.47 -22.26
C ALA A 261 -17.25 18.48 -22.48
N GLY A 262 -18.01 19.24 -21.69
CA GLY A 262 -19.47 19.34 -21.78
C GLY A 262 -20.24 18.10 -21.32
N LYS A 263 -19.57 17.15 -20.63
CA LYS A 263 -20.22 15.93 -20.11
C LYS A 263 -21.08 16.22 -18.88
N ILE A 264 -20.61 17.13 -18.03
CA ILE A 264 -21.34 17.66 -16.87
C ILE A 264 -21.37 19.19 -16.96
N LYS A 265 -22.27 19.82 -16.20
CA LYS A 265 -22.36 21.29 -16.13
C LYS A 265 -22.35 21.74 -14.69
N ILE A 266 -21.21 22.27 -14.26
CA ILE A 266 -21.00 22.77 -12.92
C ILE A 266 -20.63 24.26 -12.95
N LYS A 267 -20.92 24.95 -11.87
CA LYS A 267 -20.53 26.35 -11.66
C LYS A 267 -19.14 26.44 -11.05
N LYS A 268 -18.86 25.64 -10.01
CA LYS A 268 -17.61 25.64 -9.26
C LYS A 268 -17.43 24.33 -8.51
N VAL A 269 -16.17 23.94 -8.29
CA VAL A 269 -15.79 22.91 -7.32
C VAL A 269 -14.92 23.55 -6.24
N THR A 270 -15.15 23.22 -4.97
CA THR A 270 -14.39 23.74 -3.82
C THR A 270 -13.95 22.58 -2.93
N ASP A 271 -12.67 22.54 -2.56
CA ASP A 271 -12.17 21.61 -1.54
C ASP A 271 -12.39 22.20 -0.15
N ASN A 272 -13.21 21.54 0.67
CA ASN A 272 -13.43 21.85 2.08
C ASN A 272 -12.87 20.74 2.99
N THR A 273 -11.99 19.87 2.46
CA THR A 273 -11.42 18.75 3.21
C THR A 273 -10.65 19.24 4.43
N ALA A 274 -10.93 18.60 5.57
CA ALA A 274 -10.24 18.83 6.83
C ALA A 274 -9.88 17.47 7.46
N ALA A 275 -10.47 17.12 8.61
CA ALA A 275 -10.34 15.77 9.16
C ALA A 275 -10.99 14.74 8.22
N GLU A 276 -12.17 15.08 7.70
CA GLU A 276 -12.93 14.30 6.73
C GLU A 276 -12.87 14.93 5.34
N VAL A 277 -12.96 14.09 4.32
CA VAL A 277 -13.02 14.51 2.92
C VAL A 277 -14.35 15.20 2.67
N GLU A 278 -14.30 16.42 2.11
CA GLU A 278 -15.48 17.14 1.69
C GLU A 278 -15.17 18.00 0.46
N ILE A 279 -15.64 17.57 -0.70
CA ILE A 279 -15.54 18.36 -1.93
C ILE A 279 -16.94 18.83 -2.29
N GLN A 280 -17.13 20.15 -2.34
CA GLN A 280 -18.39 20.77 -2.70
C GLN A 280 -18.43 21.05 -4.21
N VAL A 281 -19.47 20.56 -4.87
CA VAL A 281 -19.73 20.80 -6.30
C VAL A 281 -21.00 21.61 -6.44
N ASP A 282 -20.86 22.87 -6.87
CA ASP A 282 -21.97 23.76 -7.18
C ASP A 282 -22.43 23.53 -8.62
N LEU A 283 -23.71 23.22 -8.82
CA LEU A 283 -24.31 22.91 -10.10
C LEU A 283 -24.67 24.18 -10.90
N ALA A 284 -24.69 24.05 -12.23
CA ALA A 284 -25.22 25.10 -13.09
C ALA A 284 -26.76 25.23 -12.94
N PRO A 285 -27.36 26.42 -13.14
CA PRO A 285 -28.79 26.59 -13.04
C PRO A 285 -29.59 25.65 -13.97
N GLY A 286 -30.61 25.00 -13.43
CA GLY A 286 -31.51 24.13 -14.20
C GLY A 286 -31.02 22.69 -14.38
N ILE A 287 -29.91 22.31 -13.75
CA ILE A 287 -29.40 20.93 -13.74
C ILE A 287 -29.95 20.19 -12.52
N SER A 288 -30.36 18.93 -12.72
CA SER A 288 -30.81 18.05 -11.64
C SER A 288 -29.61 17.44 -10.90
N PRO A 289 -29.60 17.44 -9.55
CA PRO A 289 -28.62 16.73 -8.75
C PRO A 289 -28.48 15.25 -9.16
N ASP A 290 -29.58 14.51 -9.25
CA ASP A 290 -29.59 13.07 -9.59
C ASP A 290 -28.86 12.76 -10.92
N ILE A 291 -29.17 13.52 -11.98
CA ILE A 291 -28.55 13.34 -13.29
C ILE A 291 -27.04 13.61 -13.21
N THR A 292 -26.64 14.56 -12.36
CA THR A 292 -25.22 14.88 -12.19
C THR A 292 -24.50 13.81 -11.37
N ILE A 293 -25.15 13.26 -10.33
CA ILE A 293 -24.60 12.14 -9.54
C ILE A 293 -24.35 10.93 -10.44
N ASP A 294 -25.28 10.59 -11.34
CA ASP A 294 -25.11 9.48 -12.27
C ASP A 294 -23.99 9.72 -13.30
N ALA A 295 -23.72 10.99 -13.62
CA ALA A 295 -22.70 11.39 -14.58
C ALA A 295 -21.28 11.53 -13.96
N LEU A 296 -21.20 11.65 -12.63
CA LEU A 296 -19.95 11.71 -11.84
C LEU A 296 -19.39 10.31 -11.55
#